data_AF-A0A662ZGS5-F1
#
_entry.id   AF-A0A662ZGS5-F1
#
_cell.length_a   1.000
_cell.length_b   1.000
_cell.length_c   1.000
_cell.angle_alpha   90.00
_cell.angle_beta   90.00
_cell.angle_gamma   90.00
#
_symmetry.space_group_name_H-M   'P 1'
#
loop_
_entity.id
_entity.type
_entity.pdbx_description
1 polymer ?
#
loop_
_entity_poly.entity_id
_entity_poly.type
_entity_poly.pdbx_seq_one_letter_code
_entity_poly.pdbx_strand_id
1 'polypeptide(L)'
;MMIKKIIVRTLFIIVVFIFFVLYLAPANKLVSMIDLPNNVRLYDVRGDLWNGHVETVDIDNIRLSKIDWKFNMFTLFFSKGVAITVSDPEILTGACDVNVLSLNKEIRIKNAKFDSYLEKVIPLLKLPIQLKVEGGIRGNLETVLFDNKGNFNSIDGVITLNDVLVQHPFDAETLIDVGRINVEIKGDKRNLKIQIKQDSDVFSFNGDISVVNMSEYDLTGGLRPKGAIPDKVGALIGMLGKPGTDGQIKIKYKGRM
;
A
#
# COMPACT_ATOMS: atom_id res chain seq x y z
N MET A 1 -16.75 -13.98 56.11
CA MET A 1 -15.51 -13.30 55.63
C MET A 1 -14.53 -14.23 54.92
N MET A 2 -14.39 -15.52 55.32
CA MET A 2 -13.46 -16.47 54.65
C MET A 2 -13.86 -16.86 53.22
N ILE A 3 -15.15 -17.07 52.93
CA ILE A 3 -15.64 -17.46 51.58
C ILE A 3 -15.35 -16.38 50.52
N LYS A 4 -15.54 -15.09 50.85
CA LYS A 4 -15.15 -13.98 49.96
C LYS A 4 -13.64 -13.97 49.67
N LYS A 5 -12.80 -14.27 50.66
CA LYS A 5 -11.34 -14.36 50.47
C LYS A 5 -10.94 -15.54 49.59
N ILE A 6 -11.63 -16.68 49.69
CA ILE A 6 -11.39 -17.86 48.85
C ILE A 6 -11.84 -17.58 47.41
N ILE A 7 -13.02 -17.01 47.20
CA ILE A 7 -13.52 -16.64 45.86
C ILE A 7 -12.57 -15.65 45.17
N VAL A 8 -12.11 -14.62 45.88
CA VAL A 8 -11.15 -13.65 45.33
C VAL A 8 -9.80 -14.30 44.99
N ARG A 9 -9.31 -15.23 45.81
CA ARG A 9 -8.06 -15.97 45.54
C ARG A 9 -8.20 -16.90 44.35
N THR A 10 -9.30 -17.64 44.25
CA THR A 10 -9.58 -18.52 43.10
C THR A 10 -9.72 -17.71 41.82
N LEU A 11 -10.44 -16.59 41.86
CA LEU A 11 -10.57 -15.69 40.71
C LEU A 11 -9.22 -15.11 40.30
N PHE A 12 -8.39 -14.71 41.25
CA PHE A 12 -7.03 -14.23 40.97
C PHE A 12 -6.18 -15.31 40.29
N ILE A 13 -6.21 -16.55 40.79
CA ILE A 13 -5.47 -17.68 40.18
C ILE A 13 -5.95 -17.94 38.75
N ILE A 14 -7.27 -17.91 38.51
CA ILE A 14 -7.84 -18.10 37.16
C ILE A 14 -7.38 -16.98 36.22
N VAL A 15 -7.42 -15.72 36.67
CA VAL A 15 -6.97 -14.58 35.86
C VAL A 15 -5.48 -14.68 35.53
N VAL A 16 -4.64 -15.02 36.51
CA VAL A 16 -3.20 -15.22 36.33
C VAL A 16 -2.93 -16.41 35.41
N PHE A 17 -3.65 -17.51 35.56
CA PHE A 17 -3.53 -18.68 34.69
C PHE A 17 -3.89 -18.34 33.25
N ILE A 18 -5.03 -17.67 33.02
CA ILE A 18 -5.43 -17.21 31.68
C ILE A 18 -4.37 -16.24 31.11
N PHE A 19 -3.85 -15.34 31.94
CA PHE A 19 -2.78 -14.43 31.54
C PHE A 19 -1.53 -15.20 31.06
N PHE A 20 -1.04 -16.18 31.81
CA PHE A 20 0.12 -16.98 31.41
C PHE A 20 -0.14 -17.84 30.18
N VAL A 21 -1.32 -18.43 30.07
CA VAL A 21 -1.72 -19.21 28.88
C VAL A 21 -1.71 -18.32 27.64
N LEU A 22 -2.29 -17.11 27.71
CA LEU A 22 -2.25 -16.15 26.61
C LEU A 22 -0.84 -15.61 26.37
N TYR A 23 -0.03 -15.47 27.42
CA TYR A 23 1.33 -14.95 27.31
C TYR A 23 2.25 -15.94 26.58
N LEU A 24 2.14 -17.23 26.90
CA LEU A 24 2.98 -18.32 26.37
C LEU A 24 2.37 -19.02 25.15
N ALA A 25 1.20 -18.58 24.67
CA ALA A 25 0.53 -19.23 23.55
C ALA A 25 1.37 -19.10 22.26
N PRO A 26 1.67 -20.22 21.58
CA PRO A 26 2.50 -20.19 20.39
C PRO A 26 1.73 -19.58 19.21
N ALA A 27 2.42 -18.74 18.44
CA ALA A 27 1.85 -18.02 17.32
C ALA A 27 1.12 -18.92 16.32
N ASN A 28 1.72 -20.06 15.97
CA ASN A 28 1.21 -20.99 14.97
C ASN A 28 -0.20 -21.53 15.30
N LYS A 29 -0.53 -21.74 16.58
CA LYS A 29 -1.85 -22.21 17.00
C LYS A 29 -2.89 -21.11 16.96
N LEU A 30 -2.53 -19.90 17.39
CA LEU A 30 -3.45 -18.76 17.40
C LEU A 30 -3.76 -18.25 16.01
N VAL A 31 -2.75 -18.15 15.15
CA VAL A 31 -2.93 -17.75 13.75
C VAL A 31 -3.84 -18.75 13.01
N SER A 32 -3.75 -20.06 13.32
CA SER A 32 -4.65 -21.06 12.73
C SER A 32 -6.12 -20.95 13.18
N MET A 33 -6.40 -20.20 14.26
CA MET A 33 -7.77 -19.94 14.73
C MET A 33 -8.36 -18.65 14.16
N ILE A 34 -7.54 -17.83 13.48
CA ILE A 34 -8.00 -16.62 12.80
C ILE A 34 -8.44 -17.01 11.40
N ASP A 35 -9.68 -16.67 11.05
CA ASP A 35 -10.17 -16.79 9.68
C ASP A 35 -9.42 -15.79 8.80
N LEU A 36 -8.36 -16.26 8.15
CA LEU A 36 -7.65 -15.49 7.15
C LEU A 36 -8.49 -15.43 5.86
N PRO A 37 -8.43 -14.32 5.10
CA PRO A 37 -9.02 -14.26 3.77
C PRO A 37 -8.51 -15.42 2.89
N ASN A 38 -9.39 -15.98 2.05
CA ASN A 38 -9.09 -17.17 1.23
C ASN A 38 -7.87 -17.02 0.31
N ASN A 39 -7.45 -15.79 0.00
CA ASN A 39 -6.29 -15.48 -0.82
C ASN A 39 -4.96 -15.35 -0.04
N VAL A 40 -4.97 -15.52 1.29
CA VAL A 40 -3.79 -15.38 2.14
C VAL A 40 -3.36 -16.74 2.68
N ARG A 41 -2.12 -17.14 2.40
CA ARG A 41 -1.49 -18.35 2.95
C ARG A 41 -0.20 -17.99 3.67
N LEU A 42 -0.04 -18.48 4.89
CA LEU A 42 1.14 -18.25 5.73
C LEU A 42 1.95 -19.55 5.83
N TYR A 43 3.27 -19.45 5.69
CA TYR A 43 4.20 -20.57 5.83
C TYR A 43 5.25 -20.28 6.89
N ASP A 44 5.60 -21.32 7.65
CA ASP A 44 6.65 -21.29 8.67
C ASP A 44 6.47 -20.15 9.68
N VAL A 45 5.33 -20.21 10.38
CA VAL A 45 4.96 -19.26 11.43
C VAL A 45 5.66 -19.64 12.73
N ARG A 46 6.47 -18.72 13.27
CA ARG A 46 7.26 -18.89 14.50
C ARG A 46 7.00 -17.77 15.49
N GLY A 47 7.36 -18.00 16.75
CA GLY A 47 7.21 -17.03 17.84
C GLY A 47 5.95 -17.22 18.69
N ASP A 48 5.55 -16.17 19.38
CA ASP A 48 4.41 -16.14 20.30
C ASP A 48 3.35 -15.13 19.84
N LEU A 49 2.26 -14.99 20.62
CA LEU A 49 1.21 -14.01 20.33
C LEU A 49 1.73 -12.57 20.22
N TRP A 50 2.78 -12.23 20.97
CA TRP A 50 3.31 -10.88 21.12
C TRP A 50 4.35 -10.53 20.07
N ASN A 51 5.26 -11.45 19.80
CA ASN A 51 6.34 -11.31 18.84
C ASN A 51 6.37 -12.57 17.99
N GLY A 52 5.90 -12.43 16.76
CA GLY A 52 5.91 -13.53 15.82
C GLY A 52 6.54 -13.14 14.49
N HIS A 53 6.88 -14.19 13.77
CA HIS A 53 7.59 -14.13 12.51
C HIS A 53 6.92 -15.10 11.53
N VAL A 54 6.66 -14.65 10.32
CA VAL A 54 6.28 -15.49 9.18
C VAL A 54 7.41 -15.40 8.15
N GLU A 55 7.98 -16.55 7.81
CA GLU A 55 9.02 -16.59 6.77
C GLU A 55 8.43 -16.22 5.41
N THR A 56 7.23 -16.72 5.08
CA THR A 56 6.60 -16.50 3.77
C THR A 56 5.08 -16.32 3.88
N VAL A 57 4.58 -15.30 3.18
CA VAL A 57 3.16 -15.01 3.02
C VAL A 57 2.84 -14.93 1.54
N ASP A 58 1.93 -15.79 1.07
CA ASP A 58 1.37 -15.71 -0.27
C ASP A 58 0.03 -14.96 -0.20
N ILE A 59 -0.06 -13.84 -0.92
CA ILE A 59 -1.28 -13.07 -1.12
C ILE A 59 -1.57 -13.04 -2.62
N ASP A 60 -2.58 -13.77 -3.06
CA ASP A 60 -2.87 -13.98 -4.47
C ASP A 60 -1.65 -14.51 -5.25
N ASN A 61 -1.03 -13.68 -6.09
CA ASN A 61 0.16 -14.00 -6.89
C ASN A 61 1.44 -13.34 -6.35
N ILE A 62 1.37 -12.69 -5.18
CA ILE A 62 2.50 -12.00 -4.56
C ILE A 62 2.99 -12.85 -3.40
N ARG A 63 4.29 -13.19 -3.41
CA ARG A 63 4.97 -13.87 -2.31
C ARG A 63 5.83 -12.87 -1.57
N LEU A 64 5.48 -12.57 -0.32
CA LEU A 64 6.25 -11.72 0.57
C LEU A 64 7.01 -12.57 1.58
N SER A 65 8.21 -12.14 1.92
CA SER A 65 9.12 -12.81 2.84
C SER A 65 9.41 -11.94 4.07
N LYS A 66 9.79 -12.58 5.18
CA LYS A 66 10.24 -11.92 6.42
C LYS A 66 9.23 -10.90 6.95
N ILE A 67 8.10 -11.41 7.40
CA ILE A 67 7.03 -10.60 7.99
C ILE A 67 7.06 -10.80 9.50
N ASP A 68 7.36 -9.73 10.22
CA ASP A 68 7.35 -9.69 11.67
C ASP A 68 6.09 -8.98 12.15
N TRP A 69 5.48 -9.48 13.23
CA TRP A 69 4.47 -8.72 13.94
C TRP A 69 4.87 -8.51 15.40
N LYS A 70 4.52 -7.33 15.89
CA LYS A 70 4.65 -6.95 17.30
C LYS A 70 3.29 -6.52 17.81
N PHE A 71 2.81 -7.29 18.78
CA PHE A 71 1.58 -7.07 19.48
C PHE A 71 1.91 -6.61 20.91
N ASN A 72 1.38 -5.46 21.30
CA ASN A 72 1.57 -4.90 22.64
C ASN A 72 0.22 -4.85 23.36
N MET A 73 0.17 -5.33 24.61
CA MET A 73 -1.05 -5.28 25.43
C MET A 73 -1.62 -3.86 25.53
N PHE A 74 -0.75 -2.85 25.67
CA PHE A 74 -1.17 -1.46 25.73
C PHE A 74 -1.78 -0.99 24.40
N THR A 75 -1.22 -1.41 23.26
CA THR A 75 -1.77 -1.02 21.95
C THR A 75 -3.12 -1.68 21.69
N LEU A 76 -3.41 -2.87 22.24
CA LEU A 76 -4.74 -3.49 22.16
C LEU A 76 -5.82 -2.64 22.85
N PHE A 77 -5.55 -2.15 24.05
CA PHE A 77 -6.51 -1.35 24.82
C PHE A 77 -6.72 0.06 24.23
N PHE A 78 -5.65 0.71 23.77
CA PHE A 78 -5.72 2.11 23.33
C PHE A 78 -5.87 2.32 21.82
N SER A 79 -5.20 1.50 21.01
CA SER A 79 -5.15 1.67 19.54
C SER A 79 -5.82 0.54 18.75
N LYS A 80 -6.11 -0.59 19.40
CA LYS A 80 -6.64 -1.83 18.82
C LYS A 80 -5.82 -2.34 17.63
N GLY A 81 -4.55 -1.96 17.53
CA GLY A 81 -3.67 -2.23 16.39
C GLY A 81 -2.53 -3.19 16.72
N VAL A 82 -2.13 -3.96 15.70
CA VAL A 82 -0.93 -4.80 15.67
C VAL A 82 0.06 -4.17 14.71
N ALA A 83 1.28 -3.91 15.16
CA ALA A 83 2.32 -3.41 14.30
C ALA A 83 2.88 -4.57 13.48
N ILE A 84 2.79 -4.46 12.16
CA ILE A 84 3.36 -5.41 11.20
C ILE A 84 4.54 -4.73 10.52
N THR A 85 5.64 -5.44 10.39
CA THR A 85 6.83 -5.02 9.65
C THR A 85 7.11 -6.06 8.57
N VAL A 86 7.33 -5.60 7.35
CA VAL A 86 7.69 -6.42 6.19
C VAL A 86 9.12 -6.05 5.81
N SER A 87 10.01 -7.04 5.77
CA SER A 87 11.42 -6.83 5.42
C SER A 87 11.81 -7.72 4.24
N ASP A 88 11.04 -7.62 3.14
CA ASP A 88 11.27 -8.42 1.95
C ASP A 88 12.38 -7.76 1.09
N PRO A 89 13.53 -8.43 0.88
CA PRO A 89 14.63 -7.88 0.09
C PRO A 89 14.31 -7.81 -1.42
N GLU A 90 13.41 -8.66 -1.91
CA GLU A 90 13.08 -8.81 -3.33
C GLU A 90 11.96 -7.86 -3.75
N ILE A 91 10.99 -7.61 -2.85
CA ILE A 91 9.81 -6.80 -3.19
C ILE A 91 9.83 -5.46 -2.48
N LEU A 92 9.70 -5.41 -1.16
CA LEU A 92 9.57 -4.14 -0.43
C LEU A 92 9.93 -4.27 1.05
N THR A 93 10.29 -3.15 1.64
CA THR A 93 10.31 -2.97 3.08
C THR A 93 9.18 -2.06 3.51
N GLY A 94 8.59 -2.30 4.68
CA GLY A 94 7.49 -1.48 5.15
C GLY A 94 7.03 -1.81 6.56
N ALA A 95 6.18 -0.95 7.09
CA ALA A 95 5.54 -1.15 8.37
C ALA A 95 4.12 -0.57 8.34
N CYS A 96 3.18 -1.22 9.03
CA CYS A 96 1.82 -0.74 9.16
C CYS A 96 1.17 -1.22 10.45
N ASP A 97 0.09 -0.56 10.85
CA ASP A 97 -0.73 -0.96 11.98
C ASP A 97 -2.03 -1.60 11.47
N VAL A 98 -2.31 -2.84 11.84
CA VAL A 98 -3.54 -3.56 11.44
C VAL A 98 -4.46 -3.76 12.63
N ASN A 99 -5.74 -3.39 12.48
CA ASN A 99 -6.74 -3.66 13.51
C ASN A 99 -7.24 -5.11 13.44
N VAL A 100 -6.71 -5.96 14.31
CA VAL A 100 -7.07 -7.38 14.37
C VAL A 100 -8.47 -7.66 14.95
N LEU A 101 -9.03 -6.74 15.73
CA LEU A 101 -10.35 -6.94 16.38
C LEU A 101 -11.53 -6.79 15.41
N SER A 102 -11.29 -6.25 14.21
CA SER A 102 -12.34 -5.98 13.22
C SER A 102 -12.21 -6.79 11.94
N LEU A 103 -11.23 -7.70 11.84
CA LEU A 103 -10.93 -8.46 10.61
C LEU A 103 -12.15 -9.19 10.02
N ASN A 104 -13.08 -9.65 10.86
CA ASN A 104 -14.30 -10.31 10.42
C ASN A 104 -15.33 -9.38 9.74
N LYS A 105 -15.17 -8.06 9.87
CA LYS A 105 -16.05 -7.01 9.32
C LYS A 105 -15.33 -6.13 8.32
N GLU A 106 -14.15 -5.64 8.70
CA GLU A 106 -13.31 -4.74 7.92
C GLU A 106 -11.84 -4.96 8.23
N ILE A 107 -11.00 -4.88 7.21
CA ILE A 107 -9.55 -4.87 7.35
C ILE A 107 -9.13 -3.40 7.34
N ARG A 108 -8.72 -2.90 8.51
CA ARG A 108 -8.24 -1.53 8.68
C ARG A 108 -6.74 -1.52 8.88
N ILE A 109 -6.05 -0.92 7.93
CA ILE A 109 -4.61 -0.68 7.93
C ILE A 109 -4.40 0.82 8.19
N LYS A 110 -3.50 1.17 9.10
CA LYS A 110 -3.13 2.55 9.41
C LYS A 110 -1.62 2.74 9.34
N ASN A 111 -1.20 3.98 9.11
CA ASN A 111 0.20 4.40 9.14
C ASN A 111 1.10 3.50 8.28
N ALA A 112 0.58 3.02 7.15
CA ALA A 112 1.32 2.10 6.30
C ALA A 112 2.40 2.85 5.54
N LYS A 113 3.65 2.58 5.89
CA LYS A 113 4.83 3.12 5.21
C LYS A 113 5.51 1.99 4.46
N PHE A 114 5.91 2.26 3.24
CA PHE A 114 6.68 1.30 2.45
C PHE A 114 7.74 2.01 1.62
N ASP A 115 8.81 1.29 1.33
CA ASP A 115 9.92 1.73 0.50
C ASP A 115 10.38 0.53 -0.36
N SER A 116 10.55 0.79 -1.66
CA SER A 116 10.86 -0.21 -2.66
C SER A 116 11.42 0.48 -3.91
N TYR A 117 11.65 -0.31 -4.96
CA TYR A 117 12.09 0.13 -6.27
C TYR A 117 11.05 -0.23 -7.35
N LEU A 118 10.86 0.66 -8.32
CA LEU A 118 9.84 0.52 -9.36
C LEU A 118 10.07 -0.74 -10.22
N GLU A 119 11.32 -1.06 -10.50
CA GLU A 119 11.70 -2.25 -11.28
C GLU A 119 11.28 -3.57 -10.60
N LYS A 120 11.07 -3.56 -9.28
CA LYS A 120 10.57 -4.71 -8.50
C LYS A 120 9.05 -4.76 -8.46
N VAL A 121 8.40 -3.59 -8.37
CA VAL A 121 6.94 -3.49 -8.15
C VAL A 121 6.14 -3.50 -9.46
N ILE A 122 6.60 -2.76 -10.48
CA ILE A 122 5.88 -2.62 -11.76
C ILE A 122 5.60 -3.97 -12.44
N PRO A 123 6.52 -4.96 -12.46
CA PRO A 123 6.23 -6.28 -13.04
C PRO A 123 5.10 -7.05 -12.34
N LEU A 124 4.83 -6.74 -11.07
CA LEU A 124 3.74 -7.34 -10.30
C LEU A 124 2.37 -6.75 -10.70
N LEU A 125 2.37 -5.57 -11.32
CA LEU A 125 1.16 -4.94 -11.85
C LEU A 125 0.83 -5.53 -13.22
N LYS A 126 -0.42 -5.99 -13.39
CA LYS A 126 -0.95 -6.47 -14.68
C LYS A 126 -1.24 -5.29 -15.62
N LEU A 127 -0.21 -4.55 -16.01
CA LEU A 127 -0.35 -3.42 -16.92
C LEU A 127 -0.56 -3.92 -18.36
N PRO A 128 -1.39 -3.25 -19.17
CA PRO A 128 -1.58 -3.60 -20.59
C PRO A 128 -0.28 -3.54 -21.40
N ILE A 129 0.66 -2.69 -20.99
CA ILE A 129 1.97 -2.52 -21.58
C ILE A 129 3.01 -2.67 -20.47
N GLN A 130 3.94 -3.62 -20.63
CA GLN A 130 5.06 -3.77 -19.70
C GLN A 130 6.09 -2.68 -20.00
N LEU A 131 6.05 -1.63 -19.19
CA LEU A 131 7.05 -0.57 -19.21
C LEU A 131 8.21 -0.97 -18.30
N LYS A 132 9.43 -0.85 -18.81
CA LYS A 132 10.63 -0.92 -17.96
C LYS A 132 10.83 0.46 -17.35
N VAL A 133 10.66 0.50 -16.04
CA VAL A 133 10.73 1.71 -15.23
C VAL A 133 11.66 1.43 -14.07
N GLU A 134 12.59 2.36 -13.85
CA GLU A 134 13.55 2.33 -12.75
C GLU A 134 13.29 3.53 -11.85
N GLY A 135 13.58 3.38 -10.56
CA GLY A 135 13.52 4.48 -9.60
C GLY A 135 13.01 4.04 -8.23
N GLY A 136 13.17 4.92 -7.24
CA GLY A 136 12.71 4.66 -5.88
C GLY A 136 11.23 4.96 -5.71
N ILE A 137 10.49 4.09 -5.01
CA ILE A 137 9.09 4.33 -4.62
C ILE A 137 8.97 4.30 -3.10
N ARG A 138 8.38 5.35 -2.55
CA ARG A 138 8.04 5.45 -1.14
C ARG A 138 6.57 5.81 -0.98
N GLY A 139 5.87 5.09 -0.11
CA GLY A 139 4.49 5.40 0.22
C GLY A 139 4.28 5.64 1.70
N ASN A 140 3.32 6.51 2.00
CA ASN A 140 2.77 6.73 3.32
C ASN A 140 1.25 6.80 3.22
N LEU A 141 0.59 5.71 3.58
CA LEU A 141 -0.87 5.61 3.60
C LEU A 141 -1.34 5.78 5.04
N GLU A 142 -2.06 6.87 5.29
CA GLU A 142 -2.60 7.16 6.61
C GLU A 142 -3.63 6.11 7.00
N THR A 143 -4.53 5.76 6.08
CA THR A 143 -5.54 4.73 6.31
C THR A 143 -5.91 4.02 5.00
N VAL A 144 -6.03 2.70 5.08
CA VAL A 144 -6.62 1.86 4.02
C VAL A 144 -7.66 0.96 4.67
N LEU A 145 -8.88 0.96 4.11
CA LEU A 145 -9.97 0.11 4.55
C LEU A 145 -10.38 -0.83 3.42
N PHE A 146 -10.49 -2.11 3.75
CA PHE A 146 -11.16 -3.11 2.95
C PHE A 146 -12.33 -3.71 3.75
N ASP A 147 -13.35 -4.21 3.06
CA ASP A 147 -14.35 -5.04 3.72
C ASP A 147 -13.79 -6.46 3.99
N ASN A 148 -14.54 -7.28 4.73
CA ASN A 148 -14.16 -8.65 5.03
C ASN A 148 -14.09 -9.59 3.81
N LYS A 149 -14.47 -9.12 2.63
CA LYS A 149 -14.34 -9.84 1.35
C LYS A 149 -13.18 -9.31 0.50
N GLY A 150 -12.40 -8.35 1.02
CA GLY A 150 -11.29 -7.72 0.32
C GLY A 150 -11.70 -6.62 -0.66
N ASN A 151 -12.97 -6.20 -0.70
CA ASN A 151 -13.37 -5.09 -1.55
C ASN A 151 -12.88 -3.77 -0.96
N PHE A 152 -12.41 -2.91 -1.85
CA PHE A 152 -11.98 -1.55 -1.51
C PHE A 152 -13.10 -0.77 -0.80
N ASN A 153 -12.75 -0.10 0.30
CA ASN A 153 -13.66 0.75 1.05
C ASN A 153 -13.17 2.20 1.12
N SER A 154 -11.93 2.43 1.52
CA SER A 154 -11.36 3.79 1.51
C SER A 154 -9.84 3.76 1.50
N ILE A 155 -9.24 4.87 1.04
CA ILE A 155 -7.80 5.11 1.10
C ILE A 155 -7.53 6.59 1.33
N ASP A 156 -6.53 6.88 2.13
CA ASP A 156 -5.93 8.20 2.26
C ASP A 156 -4.42 8.04 2.37
N GLY A 157 -3.66 8.69 1.50
CA GLY A 157 -2.23 8.55 1.48
C GLY A 157 -1.51 9.29 0.37
N VAL A 158 -0.19 9.29 0.48
CA VAL A 158 0.73 9.91 -0.47
C VAL A 158 1.78 8.88 -0.89
N ILE A 159 2.10 8.87 -2.17
CA ILE A 159 3.16 8.07 -2.77
C ILE A 159 4.12 9.02 -3.49
N THR A 160 5.41 8.86 -3.26
CA THR A 160 6.46 9.62 -3.94
C THR A 160 7.36 8.65 -4.69
N LEU A 161 7.53 8.92 -5.96
CA LEU A 161 8.49 8.26 -6.84
C LEU A 161 9.64 9.23 -7.07
N ASN A 162 10.89 8.77 -6.87
CA ASN A 162 12.09 9.58 -7.05
C ASN A 162 12.96 8.97 -8.15
N ASP A 163 13.64 9.85 -8.88
CA ASP A 163 14.62 9.49 -9.90
C ASP A 163 14.04 8.50 -10.92
N VAL A 164 12.82 8.79 -11.37
CA VAL A 164 12.06 7.89 -12.25
C VAL A 164 12.64 7.94 -13.65
N LEU A 165 13.14 6.80 -14.12
CA LEU A 165 13.61 6.61 -15.48
C LEU A 165 12.69 5.64 -16.20
N VAL A 166 12.21 6.03 -17.38
CA VAL A 166 11.34 5.19 -18.21
C VAL A 166 12.09 4.82 -19.48
N GLN A 167 12.24 3.53 -19.75
CA GLN A 167 12.81 3.06 -21.00
C GLN A 167 11.80 3.24 -22.14
N HIS A 168 12.26 3.76 -23.27
CA HIS A 168 11.41 3.94 -24.43
C HIS A 168 10.93 2.58 -24.98
N PRO A 169 9.61 2.36 -25.19
CA PRO A 169 9.08 1.06 -25.58
C PRO A 169 9.62 0.48 -26.90
N PHE A 170 10.04 1.37 -27.81
CA PHE A 170 10.54 1.00 -29.14
C PHE A 170 12.05 1.22 -29.30
N ASP A 171 12.75 1.64 -28.25
CA ASP A 171 14.20 1.88 -28.29
C ASP A 171 14.83 1.61 -26.92
N ALA A 172 15.58 0.52 -26.84
CA ALA A 172 16.17 0.05 -25.59
C ALA A 172 17.29 0.96 -25.06
N GLU A 173 17.92 1.79 -25.88
CA GLU A 173 19.03 2.65 -25.43
C GLU A 173 18.56 4.02 -24.93
N THR A 174 17.31 4.38 -25.18
CA THR A 174 16.75 5.66 -24.76
C THR A 174 16.06 5.54 -23.40
N LEU A 175 16.66 6.17 -22.38
CA LEU A 175 16.05 6.38 -21.07
C LEU A 175 15.47 7.81 -21.00
N ILE A 176 14.22 7.90 -20.58
CA ILE A 176 13.51 9.16 -20.39
C ILE A 176 13.53 9.48 -18.91
N ASP A 177 14.19 10.58 -18.55
CA ASP A 177 14.14 11.10 -17.20
C ASP A 177 12.79 11.79 -16.94
N VAL A 178 12.00 11.16 -16.08
CA VAL A 178 10.69 11.64 -15.63
C VAL A 178 10.82 12.39 -14.29
N GLY A 179 11.97 12.30 -13.62
CA GLY A 179 12.23 12.99 -12.36
C GLY A 179 11.34 12.53 -11.22
N ARG A 180 10.89 13.47 -10.38
CA ARG A 180 10.09 13.17 -9.20
C ARG A 180 8.60 13.21 -9.51
N ILE A 181 7.86 12.21 -9.04
CA ILE A 181 6.41 12.14 -9.14
C ILE A 181 5.83 12.04 -7.73
N ASN A 182 4.93 12.96 -7.37
CA ASN A 182 4.14 12.90 -6.16
C ASN A 182 2.70 12.57 -6.51
N VAL A 183 2.14 11.58 -5.83
CA VAL A 183 0.77 11.11 -6.00
C VAL A 183 0.06 11.19 -4.67
N GLU A 184 -1.02 11.96 -4.60
CA GLU A 184 -1.92 12.01 -3.46
C GLU A 184 -3.20 11.26 -3.81
N ILE A 185 -3.61 10.32 -2.96
CA ILE A 185 -4.76 9.44 -3.20
C ILE A 185 -5.71 9.58 -2.03
N LYS A 186 -6.96 9.94 -2.32
CA LYS A 186 -8.01 10.05 -1.31
C LYS A 186 -9.32 9.53 -1.89
N GLY A 187 -9.95 8.58 -1.20
CA GLY A 187 -11.22 8.03 -1.68
C GLY A 187 -11.98 7.20 -0.67
N ASP A 188 -13.24 6.96 -1.02
CA ASP A 188 -14.22 6.14 -0.31
C ASP A 188 -14.86 5.11 -1.27
N LYS A 189 -15.87 4.37 -0.78
CA LYS A 189 -16.54 3.29 -1.54
C LYS A 189 -17.06 3.71 -2.91
N ARG A 190 -17.35 4.99 -3.12
CA ARG A 190 -17.94 5.50 -4.35
C ARG A 190 -16.98 6.37 -5.11
N ASN A 191 -16.21 7.21 -4.42
CA ASN A 191 -15.43 8.25 -5.07
C ASN A 191 -13.95 8.10 -4.77
N LEU A 192 -13.11 8.20 -5.81
CA LEU A 192 -11.66 8.19 -5.68
C LEU A 192 -11.09 9.42 -6.36
N LYS A 193 -10.26 10.18 -5.66
CA LYS A 193 -9.51 11.31 -6.18
C LYS A 193 -8.02 10.99 -6.11
N ILE A 194 -7.35 11.15 -7.24
CA ILE A 194 -5.89 10.99 -7.36
C ILE A 194 -5.34 12.29 -7.93
N GLN A 195 -4.40 12.91 -7.22
CA GLN A 195 -3.69 14.08 -7.70
C GLN A 195 -2.24 13.70 -8.00
N ILE A 196 -1.77 14.06 -9.18
CA ILE A 196 -0.43 13.74 -9.67
C ILE A 196 0.30 15.04 -9.94
N LYS A 197 1.48 15.19 -9.34
CA LYS A 197 2.41 16.30 -9.60
C LYS A 197 3.77 15.73 -9.93
N GLN A 198 4.22 15.97 -11.14
CA GLN A 198 5.51 15.55 -11.63
C GLN A 198 6.33 16.77 -12.03
N ASP A 199 7.62 16.72 -11.71
CA ASP A 199 8.57 17.75 -12.07
C ASP A 199 9.94 17.17 -12.41
N SER A 200 10.50 17.66 -13.51
CA SER A 200 11.84 17.32 -14.02
C SER A 200 12.43 18.51 -14.78
N ASP A 201 13.68 18.38 -15.21
CA ASP A 201 14.34 19.39 -16.05
C ASP A 201 13.75 19.46 -17.47
N VAL A 202 13.13 18.38 -17.95
CA VAL A 202 12.62 18.24 -19.33
C VAL A 202 11.13 18.59 -19.45
N PHE A 203 10.34 18.35 -18.41
CA PHE A 203 8.93 18.71 -18.38
C PHE A 203 8.35 18.69 -16.96
N SER A 204 7.21 19.35 -16.79
CA SER A 204 6.38 19.22 -15.59
C SER A 204 4.96 18.82 -15.97
N PHE A 205 4.33 17.99 -15.15
CA PHE A 205 2.96 17.54 -15.34
C PHE A 205 2.16 17.68 -14.05
N ASN A 206 0.98 18.28 -14.16
CA ASN A 206 -0.01 18.30 -13.09
C ASN A 206 -1.30 17.65 -13.60
N GLY A 207 -1.83 16.71 -12.85
CA GLY A 207 -3.07 16.01 -13.20
C GLY A 207 -3.94 15.71 -12.01
N ASP A 208 -5.25 15.65 -12.27
CA ASP A 208 -6.28 15.22 -11.35
C ASP A 208 -7.10 14.12 -12.05
N ILE A 209 -7.21 12.97 -11.40
CA ILE A 209 -8.08 11.87 -11.80
C ILE A 209 -9.17 11.77 -10.74
N SER A 210 -10.43 11.86 -11.17
CA SER A 210 -11.59 11.67 -10.30
C SER A 210 -12.43 10.53 -10.83
N VAL A 211 -12.66 9.51 -10.00
CA VAL A 211 -13.56 8.40 -10.27
C VAL A 211 -14.80 8.58 -9.40
N VAL A 212 -15.99 8.56 -10.02
CA VAL A 212 -17.29 8.73 -9.38
C VAL A 212 -18.09 7.44 -9.54
N ASN A 213 -18.69 6.98 -8.44
CA ASN A 213 -19.42 5.72 -8.34
C ASN A 213 -18.63 4.49 -8.82
N MET A 214 -17.29 4.54 -8.77
CA MET A 214 -16.38 3.50 -9.28
C MET A 214 -16.65 3.07 -10.74
N SER A 215 -17.30 3.93 -11.55
CA SER A 215 -17.68 3.62 -12.92
C SER A 215 -17.38 4.75 -13.89
N GLU A 216 -17.54 6.00 -13.47
CA GLU A 216 -17.23 7.17 -14.30
C GLU A 216 -15.88 7.73 -13.89
N TYR A 217 -15.01 8.03 -14.86
CA TYR A 217 -13.74 8.69 -14.58
C TYR A 217 -13.54 9.94 -15.43
N ASP A 218 -13.00 10.98 -14.80
CA ASP A 218 -12.58 12.24 -15.40
C ASP A 218 -11.08 12.41 -15.10
N LEU A 219 -10.28 12.45 -16.16
CA LEU A 219 -8.86 12.77 -16.08
C LEU A 219 -8.66 14.15 -16.70
N THR A 220 -8.12 15.05 -15.91
CA THR A 220 -7.70 16.38 -16.35
C THR A 220 -6.24 16.59 -16.00
N GLY A 221 -5.47 17.21 -16.89
CA GLY A 221 -4.09 17.55 -16.59
C GLY A 221 -3.47 18.50 -17.60
N GLY A 222 -2.28 18.97 -17.28
CA GLY A 222 -1.47 19.84 -18.11
C GLY A 222 -0.02 19.39 -18.09
N LEU A 223 0.53 19.11 -19.26
CA LEU A 223 1.96 18.86 -19.44
C LEU A 223 2.61 20.14 -19.97
N ARG A 224 3.70 20.56 -19.35
CA ARG A 224 4.49 21.71 -19.78
C ARG A 224 5.92 21.29 -20.10
N PRO A 225 6.33 21.34 -21.38
CA PRO A 225 7.72 21.24 -21.80
C PRO A 225 8.64 22.21 -21.05
N LYS A 226 9.83 21.74 -20.64
CA LYS A 226 10.91 22.53 -20.05
C LYS A 226 12.22 22.18 -20.79
N GLY A 227 12.91 23.17 -21.32
CA GLY A 227 14.18 22.94 -22.01
C GLY A 227 14.08 22.13 -23.32
N ALA A 228 15.20 21.51 -23.71
CA ALA A 228 15.31 20.72 -24.93
C ALA A 228 14.74 19.31 -24.69
N ILE A 229 13.52 19.08 -25.18
CA ILE A 229 12.92 17.75 -25.20
C ILE A 229 13.66 16.91 -26.25
N PRO A 230 14.21 15.73 -25.91
CA PRO A 230 14.76 14.83 -26.91
C PRO A 230 13.72 14.50 -27.98
N ASP A 231 14.08 14.51 -29.27
CA ASP A 231 13.13 14.39 -30.39
C ASP A 231 12.16 13.20 -30.24
N LYS A 232 12.64 12.09 -29.68
CA LYS A 232 11.86 10.86 -29.43
C LYS A 232 10.78 11.05 -28.36
N VAL A 233 11.05 11.84 -27.32
CA VAL A 233 10.08 12.23 -26.28
C VAL A 233 9.10 13.25 -26.82
N GLY A 234 9.57 14.17 -27.67
CA GLY A 234 8.74 15.17 -28.34
C GLY A 234 7.66 14.54 -29.23
N ALA A 235 7.97 13.44 -29.92
CA ALA A 235 7.00 12.70 -30.74
C ALA A 235 5.84 12.13 -29.90
N LEU A 236 6.14 11.50 -28.75
CA LEU A 236 5.13 10.97 -27.83
C LEU A 236 4.27 12.07 -27.22
N ILE A 237 4.90 13.18 -26.81
CA ILE A 237 4.19 14.35 -26.28
C ILE A 237 3.29 14.97 -27.36
N GLY A 238 3.74 15.03 -28.61
CA GLY A 238 2.97 15.53 -29.74
C GLY A 238 1.70 14.71 -30.02
N MET A 239 1.69 13.41 -29.70
CA MET A 239 0.48 12.58 -29.79
C MET A 239 -0.58 12.96 -28.75
N LEU A 240 -0.18 13.54 -27.61
CA LEU A 240 -1.11 13.99 -26.57
C LEU A 240 -1.82 15.29 -26.94
N GLY A 241 -1.22 16.10 -27.82
CA GLY A 241 -1.80 17.33 -28.35
C GLY A 241 -0.76 18.42 -28.62
N LYS A 242 -1.24 19.56 -29.14
CA LYS A 242 -0.39 20.75 -29.35
C LYS A 242 -0.42 21.64 -28.10
N PRO A 243 0.71 22.30 -27.76
CA PRO A 243 0.74 23.28 -26.69
C PRO A 243 -0.28 24.40 -26.94
N GLY A 244 -1.05 24.76 -25.91
CA GLY A 244 -1.95 25.91 -25.93
C GLY A 244 -1.20 27.24 -25.88
N THR A 245 -1.95 28.34 -25.86
CA THR A 245 -1.41 29.70 -25.73
C THR A 245 -0.67 29.95 -24.41
N ASP A 246 -0.92 29.12 -23.40
CA ASP A 246 -0.23 29.10 -22.09
C ASP A 246 1.03 28.20 -22.08
N GLY A 247 1.39 27.62 -23.22
CA GLY A 247 2.52 26.70 -23.37
C GLY A 247 2.28 25.32 -22.77
N GLN A 248 1.05 25.02 -22.32
CA GLN A 248 0.69 23.72 -21.75
C GLN A 248 -0.09 22.87 -22.75
N ILE A 249 0.21 21.57 -22.77
CA ILE A 249 -0.58 20.56 -23.47
C ILE A 249 -1.65 20.08 -22.50
N LYS A 250 -2.89 20.50 -22.74
CA LYS A 250 -4.04 20.16 -21.91
C LYS A 250 -4.53 18.77 -22.26
N ILE A 251 -4.60 17.92 -21.25
CA ILE A 251 -5.11 16.56 -21.35
C ILE A 251 -6.47 16.54 -20.64
N LYS A 252 -7.51 16.14 -21.37
CA LYS A 252 -8.84 15.94 -20.81
C LYS A 252 -9.44 14.68 -21.39
N TYR A 253 -9.76 13.73 -20.54
CA TYR A 253 -10.36 12.48 -20.93
C TYR A 253 -11.49 12.12 -19.99
N LYS A 254 -12.62 11.68 -20.55
CA LYS A 254 -13.78 11.19 -19.81
C LYS A 254 -14.15 9.82 -20.32
N GLY A 255 -14.44 8.91 -19.41
CA GLY A 255 -14.84 7.56 -19.76
C GLY A 255 -15.77 6.94 -18.73
N ARG A 256 -16.27 5.77 -19.10
CA ARG A 256 -16.98 4.84 -18.21
C ARG A 256 -16.29 3.48 -18.30
N MET A 257 -16.17 2.79 -17.17
CA MET A 257 -15.68 1.41 -17.09
C MET A 257 -16.83 0.41 -17.20
#